data_AF-A0A376DPQ4-F1
#
_entry.id   AF-A0A376DPQ4-F1
#
_cell.length_a   1.000
_cell.length_b   1.000
_cell.length_c   1.000
_cell.angle_alpha   90.00
_cell.angle_beta   90.00
_cell.angle_gamma   90.00
#
_symmetry.space_group_name_H-M   'P 1'
#
loop_
_entity.id
_entity.type
_entity.pdbx_description
1 polymer ?
#
loop_
_entity_poly.entity_id
_entity_poly.type
_entity_poly.pdbx_seq_one_letter_code
_entity_poly.pdbx_strand_id
1 'polypeptide(L)'
;MTPPDHSKIINKTAKKVFGPYGIKQKGKSRIWLDDHGWYTTIIEFQPFSGRQGTTLNVGVNFNWQEQAYFSFDICYRQDVDFVEYTENEDHFSKEVEQLCEIALNKALEYIENLQNTHKAKAFILNHLYTSENIWGSYHKGTICGLTNDLIEQNHYYQKLLQENHPGEWLNELKEQVQLLMTNSDHKFKEKIVAIIKKTRVLKKLPEIEIEFIE
;
A
#
# COMPACT_ATOMS: atom_id res chain seq x y z
N MET A 1 -9.69 -17.81 21.45
CA MET A 1 -9.71 -16.61 22.31
C MET A 1 -10.72 -15.63 21.76
N THR A 2 -11.69 -15.22 22.59
CA THR A 2 -12.63 -14.14 22.27
C THR A 2 -11.81 -12.87 22.04
N PRO A 3 -12.06 -12.08 20.97
CA PRO A 3 -11.36 -10.81 20.80
C PRO A 3 -11.58 -9.95 22.05
N PRO A 4 -10.53 -9.35 22.63
CA PRO A 4 -10.70 -8.41 23.74
C PRO A 4 -11.62 -7.28 23.29
N ASP A 5 -12.45 -6.78 24.20
CA ASP A 5 -13.62 -5.96 23.88
C ASP A 5 -13.29 -4.78 22.94
N HIS A 6 -12.18 -4.10 23.23
CA HIS A 6 -11.70 -2.96 22.44
C HIS A 6 -11.46 -3.27 20.96
N SER A 7 -11.01 -4.48 20.59
CA SER A 7 -10.79 -4.83 19.17
C SER A 7 -12.12 -4.99 18.41
N LYS A 8 -13.19 -5.40 19.09
CA LYS A 8 -14.54 -5.46 18.50
C LYS A 8 -15.09 -4.05 18.31
N ILE A 9 -14.87 -3.16 19.28
CA ILE A 9 -15.24 -1.75 19.17
C ILE A 9 -14.56 -1.12 17.96
N ILE A 10 -13.23 -1.28 17.82
CA ILE A 10 -12.47 -0.78 16.66
C ILE A 10 -13.09 -1.26 15.35
N ASN A 11 -13.29 -2.58 15.21
CA ASN A 11 -13.80 -3.15 13.97
C ASN A 11 -15.25 -2.73 13.69
N LYS A 12 -16.10 -2.60 14.70
CA LYS A 12 -17.50 -2.15 14.56
C LYS A 12 -17.55 -0.70 14.08
N THR A 13 -16.76 0.18 14.69
CA THR A 13 -16.68 1.60 14.32
C THR A 13 -16.10 1.77 12.93
N ALA A 14 -14.97 1.13 12.64
CA ALA A 14 -14.36 1.13 11.31
C ALA A 14 -15.33 0.62 10.24
N LYS A 15 -16.07 -0.47 10.49
CA LYS A 15 -17.08 -0.99 9.55
C LYS A 15 -18.16 0.04 9.21
N LYS A 16 -18.62 0.81 10.20
CA LYS A 16 -19.64 1.85 10.02
C LYS A 16 -19.12 2.98 9.12
N VAL A 17 -17.88 3.41 9.33
CA VAL A 17 -17.26 4.53 8.58
C VAL A 17 -16.81 4.10 7.18
N PHE A 18 -16.16 2.94 7.07
CA PHE A 18 -15.52 2.46 5.84
C PHE A 18 -16.46 1.71 4.90
N GLY A 19 -17.52 1.09 5.42
CA GLY A 19 -18.47 0.31 4.64
C GLY A 19 -19.07 1.06 3.44
N PRO A 20 -19.53 2.32 3.59
CA PRO A 20 -20.04 3.12 2.48
C PRO A 20 -19.04 3.36 1.33
N TYR A 21 -17.73 3.27 1.61
CA TYR A 21 -16.65 3.50 0.65
C TYR A 21 -16.11 2.21 0.04
N GLY A 22 -16.70 1.05 0.37
CA GLY A 22 -16.26 -0.24 -0.16
C GLY A 22 -14.94 -0.76 0.42
N ILE A 23 -14.38 -0.08 1.42
CA ILE A 23 -13.16 -0.47 2.13
C ILE A 23 -13.48 -1.67 3.05
N LYS A 24 -12.74 -2.76 2.91
CA LYS A 24 -13.08 -4.07 3.51
C LYS A 24 -12.09 -4.52 4.57
N GLN A 25 -12.61 -5.13 5.64
CA GLN A 25 -11.79 -5.74 6.68
C GLN A 25 -11.02 -6.96 6.13
N LYS A 26 -9.73 -7.05 6.46
CA LYS A 26 -8.89 -8.22 6.14
C LYS A 26 -9.16 -9.35 7.14
N GLY A 27 -10.16 -10.19 6.83
CA GLY A 27 -10.54 -11.31 7.69
C GLY A 27 -11.12 -10.82 9.02
N LYS A 28 -10.48 -11.14 10.14
CA LYS A 28 -10.88 -10.70 11.49
C LYS A 28 -9.86 -9.76 12.15
N SER A 29 -8.87 -9.28 11.40
CA SER A 29 -7.80 -8.43 11.94
C SER A 29 -8.30 -6.98 12.12
N ARG A 30 -7.40 -6.14 12.62
CA ARG A 30 -7.56 -4.68 12.71
C ARG A 30 -7.07 -3.95 11.44
N ILE A 31 -7.02 -4.66 10.31
CA ILE A 31 -6.55 -4.13 9.02
C ILE A 31 -7.72 -4.04 8.07
N TRP A 32 -7.80 -2.92 7.36
CA TRP A 32 -8.78 -2.59 6.35
C TRP A 32 -8.09 -2.27 5.02
N LEU A 33 -8.69 -2.73 3.93
CA LEU A 33 -8.12 -2.67 2.59
C LEU A 33 -9.07 -1.92 1.66
N ASP A 34 -8.54 -0.91 1.00
CA ASP A 34 -9.15 -0.23 -0.13
C ASP A 34 -8.40 -0.66 -1.40
N ASP A 35 -9.01 -1.55 -2.18
CA ASP A 35 -8.33 -2.31 -3.24
C ASP A 35 -8.64 -1.74 -4.64
N HIS A 36 -7.61 -1.21 -5.30
CA HIS A 36 -7.69 -0.54 -6.60
C HIS A 36 -6.93 -1.29 -7.70
N GLY A 37 -6.76 -2.61 -7.53
CA GLY A 37 -6.11 -3.45 -8.54
C GLY A 37 -4.58 -3.41 -8.44
N TRP A 38 -3.96 -2.38 -9.03
CA TRP A 38 -2.50 -2.25 -9.08
C TRP A 38 -1.89 -1.65 -7.81
N TYR A 39 -2.71 -1.03 -6.95
CA TYR A 39 -2.35 -0.65 -5.59
C TYR A 39 -3.48 -0.99 -4.60
N THR A 40 -3.16 -0.95 -3.31
CA THR A 40 -4.10 -1.11 -2.21
C THR A 40 -3.76 -0.13 -1.10
N THR A 41 -4.72 0.69 -0.66
CA THR A 41 -4.54 1.45 0.59
C THR A 41 -4.76 0.52 1.76
N ILE A 42 -3.81 0.49 2.68
CA ILE A 42 -3.84 -0.30 3.89
C ILE A 42 -4.09 0.65 5.05
N ILE A 43 -5.14 0.38 5.82
CA ILE A 43 -5.45 1.06 7.07
C ILE A 43 -5.27 0.04 8.18
N GLU A 44 -4.33 0.27 9.10
CA GLU A 44 -4.05 -0.60 10.22
C GLU A 44 -4.23 0.15 11.55
N PHE A 45 -5.14 -0.38 12.38
CA PHE A 45 -5.23 -0.02 13.78
C PHE A 45 -4.22 -0.85 14.58
N GLN A 46 -2.98 -0.36 14.62
CA GLN A 46 -1.85 -1.11 15.16
C GLN A 46 -1.90 -1.20 16.69
N PRO A 47 -1.85 -2.42 17.27
CA PRO A 47 -1.76 -2.60 18.70
C PRO A 47 -0.38 -2.22 19.25
N PHE A 48 -0.33 -1.95 20.55
CA PHE A 48 0.91 -1.88 21.31
C PHE A 48 0.95 -2.99 22.36
N SER A 49 2.11 -3.64 22.52
CA SER A 49 2.25 -4.69 23.54
C SER A 49 2.12 -4.11 24.94
N GLY A 50 1.29 -4.73 25.78
CA GLY A 50 1.10 -4.30 27.18
C GLY A 50 0.13 -3.13 27.40
N ARG A 51 -0.45 -2.55 26.33
CA ARG A 51 -1.51 -1.53 26.43
C ARG A 51 -2.71 -1.90 25.58
N GLN A 52 -3.91 -1.70 26.12
CA GLN A 52 -5.14 -1.92 25.35
C GLN A 52 -5.47 -0.65 24.59
N GLY A 53 -5.54 -0.73 23.27
CA GLY A 53 -5.75 0.45 22.45
C GLY A 53 -5.18 0.32 21.05
N THR A 54 -5.01 1.45 20.38
CA THR A 54 -4.48 1.51 19.03
C THR A 54 -3.83 2.85 18.71
N THR A 55 -2.89 2.80 17.77
CA THR A 55 -2.49 3.94 16.94
C THR A 55 -2.96 3.68 15.50
N LEU A 56 -2.71 4.61 14.58
CA LEU A 56 -3.17 4.52 13.20
C LEU A 56 -2.00 4.52 12.22
N ASN A 57 -1.94 3.49 11.38
CA ASN A 57 -1.09 3.46 10.19
C ASN A 57 -1.99 3.50 8.95
N VAL A 58 -1.61 4.33 7.98
CA VAL A 58 -2.26 4.40 6.67
C VAL A 58 -1.20 4.57 5.59
N GLY A 59 -1.28 3.77 4.54
CA GLY A 59 -0.36 3.91 3.42
C GLY A 59 -0.74 3.05 2.23
N VAL A 60 0.06 3.15 1.18
CA VAL A 60 -0.18 2.47 -0.09
C VAL A 60 0.76 1.27 -0.22
N ASN A 61 0.23 0.17 -0.72
CA ASN A 61 1.01 -0.94 -1.23
C ASN A 61 0.80 -1.11 -2.73
N PHE A 62 1.89 -1.17 -3.48
CA PHE A 62 1.85 -1.49 -4.89
C PHE A 62 1.84 -3.02 -5.10
N ASN A 63 1.04 -3.48 -6.05
CA ASN A 63 0.91 -4.91 -6.38
C ASN A 63 1.87 -5.36 -7.49
N TRP A 64 2.66 -4.46 -8.07
CA TRP A 64 3.63 -4.78 -9.13
C TRP A 64 4.97 -5.33 -8.61
N GLN A 65 5.02 -5.87 -7.40
CA GLN A 65 6.13 -6.68 -6.90
C GLN A 65 5.54 -7.94 -6.27
N GLU A 66 6.12 -9.10 -6.61
CA GLU A 66 5.62 -10.38 -6.13
C GLU A 66 5.90 -10.57 -4.64
N GLN A 67 4.87 -10.44 -3.82
CA GLN A 67 4.93 -10.72 -2.38
C GLN A 67 3.59 -11.19 -1.83
N ALA A 68 3.62 -12.05 -0.81
CA ALA A 68 2.42 -12.57 -0.15
C ALA A 68 1.93 -11.69 1.03
N TYR A 69 2.68 -10.65 1.39
CA TYR A 69 2.36 -9.72 2.48
C TYR A 69 2.13 -8.30 1.95
N PHE A 70 1.55 -7.45 2.80
CA PHE A 70 1.33 -6.04 2.52
C PHE A 70 2.48 -5.22 3.10
N SER A 71 3.09 -4.35 2.29
CA SER A 71 4.10 -3.37 2.74
C SER A 71 3.52 -1.96 2.69
N PHE A 72 4.08 -1.06 3.48
CA PHE A 72 3.76 0.36 3.43
C PHE A 72 4.78 1.05 2.51
N ASP A 73 4.52 1.04 1.20
CA ASP A 73 5.45 1.56 0.19
C ASP A 73 5.42 3.09 0.17
N ILE A 74 4.24 3.69 0.37
CA ILE A 74 4.06 5.13 0.57
C ILE A 74 3.37 5.37 1.91
N CYS A 75 3.99 6.21 2.74
CA CYS A 75 3.52 6.61 4.08
C CYS A 75 3.35 5.43 5.06
N TYR A 76 3.16 5.74 6.34
CA TYR A 76 3.01 4.75 7.42
C TYR A 76 2.20 5.34 8.59
N ARG A 77 2.86 5.58 9.72
CA ARG A 77 2.27 6.09 10.96
C ARG A 77 1.69 7.47 10.74
N GLN A 78 0.43 7.64 11.09
CA GLN A 78 -0.20 8.96 11.12
C GLN A 78 0.24 9.69 12.39
N ASP A 79 0.32 11.03 12.31
CA ASP A 79 0.69 11.89 13.43
C ASP A 79 -0.48 12.02 14.42
N VAL A 80 -0.74 10.91 15.12
CA VAL A 80 -1.81 10.75 16.10
C VAL A 80 -1.28 10.00 17.31
N ASP A 81 -1.78 10.39 18.48
CA ASP A 81 -1.43 9.70 19.73
C ASP A 81 -2.00 8.28 19.78
N PHE A 82 -1.45 7.49 20.71
CA PHE A 82 -2.03 6.20 21.03
C PHE A 82 -3.35 6.39 21.78
N VAL A 83 -4.43 5.92 21.20
CA VAL A 83 -5.76 5.91 21.83
C VAL A 83 -5.85 4.68 22.72
N GLU A 84 -5.85 4.90 24.03
CA GLU A 84 -5.93 3.86 25.05
C GLU A 84 -7.38 3.54 25.44
N TYR A 85 -7.68 2.26 25.60
CA TYR A 85 -8.96 1.79 26.11
C TYR A 85 -8.91 1.72 27.63
N THR A 86 -9.68 2.60 28.27
CA THR A 86 -9.78 2.77 29.73
C THR A 86 -11.11 2.25 30.28
N GLU A 87 -11.63 1.16 29.71
CA GLU A 87 -12.93 0.54 30.07
C GLU A 87 -14.16 1.42 29.81
N ASN A 88 -13.99 2.56 29.13
CA ASN A 88 -15.08 3.42 28.68
C ASN A 88 -15.31 3.22 27.17
N GLU A 89 -16.32 2.42 26.83
CA GLU A 89 -16.62 2.06 25.43
C GLU A 89 -17.06 3.25 24.59
N ASP A 90 -17.90 4.13 25.13
CA ASP A 90 -18.45 5.28 24.39
C ASP A 90 -17.33 6.27 24.04
N HIS A 91 -16.47 6.59 25.01
CA HIS A 91 -15.31 7.44 24.79
C HIS A 91 -14.35 6.81 23.76
N PHE A 92 -14.00 5.53 23.95
CA PHE A 92 -13.09 4.85 23.05
C PHE A 92 -13.64 4.73 21.63
N SER A 93 -14.93 4.46 21.47
CA SER A 93 -15.57 4.42 20.15
C SER A 93 -15.50 5.77 19.44
N LYS A 94 -15.65 6.89 20.17
CA LYS A 94 -15.57 8.23 19.60
C LYS A 94 -14.15 8.58 19.13
N GLU A 95 -13.14 8.25 19.92
CA GLU A 95 -11.73 8.42 19.53
C GLU A 95 -11.37 7.56 18.32
N VAL A 96 -11.86 6.31 18.27
CA VAL A 96 -11.70 5.45 17.09
C VAL A 96 -12.41 6.02 15.87
N GLU A 97 -13.60 6.62 16.03
CA GLU A 97 -14.33 7.25 14.91
C GLU A 97 -13.50 8.37 14.29
N GLN A 98 -12.84 9.19 15.11
CA GLN A 98 -11.89 10.22 14.64
C GLN A 98 -10.70 9.61 13.88
N LEU A 99 -10.11 8.52 14.39
CA LEU A 99 -9.06 7.79 13.66
C LEU A 99 -9.56 7.24 12.33
N CYS A 100 -10.81 6.76 12.27
CA CYS A 100 -11.42 6.30 11.02
C CYS A 100 -11.61 7.45 10.02
N GLU A 101 -12.04 8.62 10.48
CA GLU A 101 -12.18 9.82 9.63
C GLU A 101 -10.83 10.26 9.04
N ILE A 102 -9.77 10.28 9.85
CA ILE A 102 -8.40 10.56 9.37
C ILE A 102 -7.98 9.54 8.32
N ALA A 103 -8.20 8.25 8.60
CA ALA A 103 -7.83 7.17 7.68
C ALA A 103 -8.60 7.24 6.36
N LEU A 104 -9.88 7.55 6.41
CA LEU A 104 -10.73 7.72 5.24
C LEU A 104 -10.27 8.91 4.40
N ASN A 105 -10.00 10.06 5.01
CA ASN A 105 -9.48 11.22 4.30
C ASN A 105 -8.16 10.90 3.59
N LYS A 106 -7.28 10.15 4.24
CA LYS A 106 -6.01 9.72 3.63
C LYS A 106 -6.22 8.74 2.47
N ALA A 107 -7.15 7.79 2.61
CA ALA A 107 -7.50 6.88 1.51
C ALA A 107 -8.06 7.64 0.29
N LEU A 108 -8.94 8.61 0.52
CA LEU A 108 -9.47 9.48 -0.54
C LEU A 108 -8.38 10.33 -1.20
N GLU A 109 -7.40 10.83 -0.44
CA GLU A 109 -6.22 11.52 -0.98
C GLU A 109 -5.40 10.60 -1.89
N TYR A 110 -5.22 9.33 -1.53
CA TYR A 110 -4.53 8.37 -2.40
C TYR A 110 -5.33 8.05 -3.66
N ILE A 111 -6.64 7.89 -3.56
CA ILE A 111 -7.51 7.72 -4.73
C ILE A 111 -7.31 8.89 -5.70
N GLU A 112 -7.34 10.13 -5.21
CA GLU A 112 -7.16 11.31 -6.05
C GLU A 112 -5.76 11.35 -6.70
N ASN A 113 -4.70 11.05 -5.94
CA ASN A 113 -3.32 11.09 -6.46
C ASN A 113 -2.98 9.91 -7.38
N LEU A 114 -3.69 8.78 -7.26
CA LEU A 114 -3.42 7.54 -7.99
C LEU A 114 -4.53 7.19 -9.01
N GLN A 115 -5.46 8.11 -9.28
CA GLN A 115 -6.61 7.87 -10.17
C GLN A 115 -6.22 7.52 -11.62
N ASN A 116 -5.08 8.04 -12.08
CA ASN A 116 -4.52 7.77 -13.40
C ASN A 116 -2.99 7.78 -13.36
N THR A 117 -2.37 7.25 -14.41
CA THR A 117 -0.94 7.04 -14.48
C THR A 117 -0.13 8.34 -14.50
N HIS A 118 -0.67 9.42 -15.08
CA HIS A 118 0.00 10.72 -15.07
C HIS A 118 0.07 11.34 -13.67
N LYS A 119 -1.06 11.40 -12.94
CA LYS A 119 -1.07 11.87 -11.54
C LYS A 119 -0.26 10.94 -10.64
N ALA A 120 -0.40 9.62 -10.83
CA ALA A 120 0.35 8.63 -10.07
C ALA A 120 1.86 8.80 -10.28
N LYS A 121 2.32 9.04 -11.51
CA LYS A 121 3.73 9.33 -11.79
C LYS A 121 4.21 10.54 -11.01
N ALA A 122 3.52 11.67 -11.12
CA ALA A 122 3.90 12.88 -10.39
C ALA A 122 3.95 12.65 -8.87
N PHE A 123 2.97 11.93 -8.32
CA PHE A 123 2.92 11.61 -6.90
C PHE A 123 4.06 10.67 -6.46
N ILE A 124 4.29 9.58 -7.20
CA ILE A 124 5.32 8.56 -6.90
C ILE A 124 6.73 9.12 -7.04
N LEU A 125 6.99 9.96 -8.05
CA LEU A 125 8.31 10.59 -8.25
C LEU A 125 8.66 11.58 -7.14
N ASN A 126 7.67 12.33 -6.65
CA ASN A 126 7.84 13.30 -5.57
C ASN A 126 7.86 12.66 -4.17
N HIS A 127 7.49 11.40 -4.03
CA HIS A 127 7.58 10.70 -2.75
C HIS A 127 9.04 10.37 -2.39
N LEU A 128 9.38 10.54 -1.11
CA LEU A 128 10.67 10.14 -0.54
C LEU A 128 10.49 8.80 0.18
N TYR A 129 11.10 7.75 -0.34
CA TYR A 129 11.00 6.40 0.21
C TYR A 129 12.09 6.16 1.27
N THR A 130 11.79 5.36 2.28
CA THR A 130 12.77 4.96 3.30
C THR A 130 13.98 4.26 2.68
N SER A 131 13.76 3.46 1.63
CA SER A 131 14.81 2.84 0.82
C SER A 131 14.80 3.43 -0.59
N GLU A 132 15.14 4.71 -0.69
CA GLU A 132 15.04 5.49 -1.93
C GLU A 132 15.78 4.88 -3.12
N ASN A 133 16.99 4.35 -2.90
CA ASN A 133 17.79 3.82 -4.00
C ASN A 133 17.38 2.40 -4.44
N ILE A 134 16.69 1.64 -3.59
CA ILE A 134 16.20 0.30 -3.94
C ILE A 134 14.70 0.38 -4.24
N TRP A 135 13.85 0.44 -3.21
CA TRP A 135 12.40 0.44 -3.38
C TRP A 135 11.89 1.70 -4.07
N GLY A 136 12.39 2.88 -3.68
CA GLY A 136 12.00 4.13 -4.34
C GLY A 136 12.31 4.11 -5.84
N SER A 137 13.53 3.69 -6.19
CA SER A 137 13.96 3.55 -7.58
C SER A 137 13.17 2.48 -8.33
N TYR A 138 12.79 1.38 -7.67
CA TYR A 138 11.92 0.37 -8.25
C TYR A 138 10.53 0.92 -8.58
N HIS A 139 9.86 1.57 -7.63
CA HIS A 139 8.51 2.13 -7.84
C HIS A 139 8.52 3.27 -8.86
N LYS A 140 9.51 4.17 -8.78
CA LYS A 140 9.69 5.29 -9.73
C LYS A 140 9.96 4.80 -11.15
N GLY A 141 10.89 3.85 -11.32
CA GLY A 141 11.15 3.25 -12.64
C GLY A 141 9.92 2.53 -13.20
N THR A 142 9.16 1.84 -12.35
CA THR A 142 7.96 1.10 -12.78
C THR A 142 6.86 2.04 -13.28
N ILE A 143 6.56 3.14 -12.56
CA ILE A 143 5.54 4.09 -13.02
C ILE A 143 5.99 4.85 -14.29
N CYS A 144 7.28 5.19 -14.41
CA CYS A 144 7.81 5.79 -15.64
C CYS A 144 7.60 4.86 -16.84
N GLY A 145 7.92 3.57 -16.70
CA GLY A 145 7.67 2.57 -17.74
C GLY A 145 6.19 2.42 -18.11
N LEU A 146 5.29 2.48 -17.13
CA LEU A 146 3.83 2.43 -17.37
C LEU A 146 3.32 3.66 -18.14
N THR A 147 3.97 4.81 -17.99
CA THR A 147 3.69 6.06 -18.74
C THR A 147 4.53 6.22 -20.01
N ASN A 148 5.27 5.19 -20.41
CA ASN A 148 6.18 5.20 -21.55
C ASN A 148 7.32 6.26 -21.49
N ASP A 149 7.77 6.61 -20.29
CA ASP A 149 8.96 7.43 -20.10
C ASP A 149 10.19 6.55 -19.88
N LEU A 150 10.74 6.05 -21.00
CA LEU A 150 11.85 5.11 -20.99
C LEU A 150 13.16 5.75 -20.49
N ILE A 151 13.30 7.08 -20.60
CA ILE A 151 14.51 7.79 -20.13
C ILE A 151 14.55 7.78 -18.61
N GLU A 152 13.47 8.21 -17.96
CA GLU A 152 13.39 8.20 -16.50
C GLU A 152 13.31 6.77 -15.95
N GLN A 153 12.59 5.87 -16.62
CA GLN A 153 12.57 4.45 -16.26
C GLN A 153 13.99 3.89 -16.17
N ASN A 154 14.78 4.07 -17.23
CA ASN A 154 16.15 3.58 -17.28
C ASN A 154 17.02 4.25 -16.22
N HIS A 155 16.84 5.54 -15.97
CA HIS A 155 17.56 6.25 -14.91
C HIS A 155 17.35 5.60 -13.53
N TYR A 156 16.09 5.40 -13.12
CA TYR A 156 15.78 4.82 -11.82
C TYR A 156 16.18 3.34 -11.72
N TYR A 157 15.90 2.54 -12.75
CA TYR A 157 16.30 1.14 -12.75
C TYR A 157 17.82 0.95 -12.72
N GLN A 158 18.60 1.75 -13.45
CA GLN A 158 20.07 1.70 -13.37
C GLN A 158 20.58 2.06 -11.98
N LYS A 159 19.96 3.04 -11.31
CA LYS A 159 20.29 3.38 -9.92
C LYS A 159 20.10 2.17 -8.99
N LEU A 160 18.98 1.47 -9.10
CA LEU A 160 18.72 0.22 -8.35
C LEU A 160 19.75 -0.87 -8.66
N LEU A 161 20.10 -1.08 -9.93
CA LEU A 161 21.06 -2.11 -10.34
C LEU A 161 22.46 -1.92 -9.74
N GLN A 162 22.82 -0.69 -9.36
CA GLN A 162 24.10 -0.36 -8.72
C GLN A 162 24.12 -0.58 -7.20
N GLU A 163 22.96 -0.74 -6.57
CA GLU A 163 22.87 -0.89 -5.11
C GLU A 163 23.37 -2.25 -4.62
N ASN A 164 23.88 -2.31 -3.40
CA ASN A 164 24.33 -3.56 -2.77
C ASN A 164 23.58 -3.80 -1.47
N HIS A 165 23.18 -5.05 -1.24
CA HIS A 165 22.52 -5.47 -0.02
C HIS A 165 22.89 -6.93 0.28
N PRO A 166 23.10 -7.32 1.54
CA PRO A 166 23.50 -8.69 1.90
C PRO A 166 22.42 -9.75 1.66
N GLY A 167 21.16 -9.34 1.53
CA GLY A 167 20.04 -10.24 1.27
C GLY A 167 19.90 -10.62 -0.20
N GLU A 168 19.75 -11.92 -0.47
CA GLU A 168 19.63 -12.49 -1.82
C GLU A 168 18.42 -11.95 -2.60
N TRP A 169 17.37 -11.51 -1.90
CA TRP A 169 16.17 -10.89 -2.47
C TRP A 169 16.47 -9.70 -3.40
N LEU A 170 17.59 -8.98 -3.16
CA LEU A 170 17.97 -7.88 -4.05
C LEU A 170 18.43 -8.40 -5.42
N ASN A 171 19.10 -9.54 -5.48
CA ASN A 171 19.54 -10.12 -6.75
C ASN A 171 18.33 -10.51 -7.61
N GLU A 172 17.31 -11.14 -6.99
CA GLU A 172 16.04 -11.47 -7.65
C GLU A 172 15.35 -10.20 -8.20
N LEU A 173 15.31 -9.12 -7.40
CA LEU A 173 14.76 -7.83 -7.83
C LEU A 173 15.53 -7.25 -9.01
N LYS A 174 16.87 -7.33 -9.00
CA LYS A 174 17.73 -6.84 -10.08
C LYS A 174 17.52 -7.64 -11.37
N GLU A 175 17.43 -8.96 -11.29
CA GLU A 175 17.12 -9.83 -12.44
C GLU A 175 15.77 -9.47 -13.05
N GLN A 176 14.74 -9.25 -12.21
CA GLN A 176 13.44 -8.79 -12.67
C GLN A 176 13.52 -7.43 -13.37
N VAL A 177 14.23 -6.47 -12.80
CA VAL A 177 14.44 -5.13 -13.39
C VAL A 177 15.14 -5.23 -14.75
N GLN A 178 16.21 -6.01 -14.86
CA GLN A 178 16.89 -6.24 -16.13
C GLN A 178 15.95 -6.83 -17.18
N LEU A 179 15.14 -7.82 -16.79
CA LEU A 179 14.14 -8.40 -17.69
C LEU A 179 13.12 -7.35 -18.13
N LEU A 180 12.65 -6.48 -17.24
CA LEU A 180 11.70 -5.41 -17.55
C LEU A 180 12.27 -4.39 -18.55
N MET A 181 13.53 -3.98 -18.38
CA MET A 181 14.23 -3.01 -19.23
C MET A 181 14.41 -3.45 -20.69
N THR A 182 14.39 -4.75 -20.97
CA THR A 182 14.58 -5.29 -22.34
C THR A 182 13.28 -5.38 -23.16
N ASN A 183 12.13 -5.08 -22.55
CA ASN A 183 10.84 -5.18 -23.22
C ASN A 183 10.47 -3.87 -23.92
N SER A 184 9.77 -3.98 -25.04
CA SER A 184 9.01 -2.85 -25.59
C SER A 184 7.87 -2.45 -24.64
N ASP A 185 7.35 -1.25 -24.80
CA ASP A 185 6.34 -0.63 -23.92
C ASP A 185 5.11 -1.53 -23.72
N HIS A 186 4.60 -2.13 -24.80
CA HIS A 186 3.49 -3.09 -24.74
C HIS A 186 3.82 -4.30 -23.88
N LYS A 187 4.99 -4.91 -24.11
CA LYS A 187 5.46 -6.08 -23.36
C LYS A 187 5.76 -5.74 -21.91
N PHE A 188 6.20 -4.52 -21.62
CA PHE A 188 6.40 -4.03 -20.25
C PHE A 188 5.08 -4.00 -19.50
N LYS A 189 4.05 -3.34 -20.04
CA LYS A 189 2.72 -3.27 -19.42
C LYS A 189 2.11 -4.66 -19.20
N GLU A 190 2.19 -5.55 -20.19
CA GLU A 190 1.72 -6.94 -20.06
C GLU A 190 2.43 -7.69 -18.92
N LYS A 191 3.75 -7.56 -18.79
CA LYS A 191 4.50 -8.19 -17.69
C LYS A 191 4.13 -7.62 -16.33
N ILE A 192 3.97 -6.29 -16.22
CA ILE A 192 3.54 -5.67 -14.96
C ILE A 192 2.13 -6.14 -14.58
N VAL A 193 1.19 -6.23 -15.54
CA VAL A 193 -0.14 -6.80 -15.29
C VAL A 193 -0.06 -8.26 -14.82
N ALA A 194 0.81 -9.08 -15.43
CA ALA A 194 1.00 -10.46 -15.03
C ALA A 194 1.54 -10.58 -13.59
N ILE A 195 2.52 -9.74 -13.24
CA ILE A 195 3.05 -9.64 -11.87
C ILE A 195 1.93 -9.26 -10.90
N ILE A 196 1.17 -8.20 -11.20
CA ILE A 196 0.05 -7.74 -10.36
C ILE A 196 -0.95 -8.87 -10.12
N LYS A 197 -1.39 -9.57 -11.18
CA LYS A 197 -2.34 -10.68 -11.05
C LYS A 197 -1.80 -11.78 -10.13
N LYS A 198 -0.53 -12.16 -10.28
CA LYS A 198 0.12 -13.16 -9.42
C LYS A 198 0.23 -12.69 -7.97
N THR A 199 0.67 -11.46 -7.75
CA THR A 199 0.76 -10.84 -6.41
C THR A 199 -0.59 -10.80 -5.70
N ARG A 200 -1.65 -10.43 -6.41
CA ARG A 200 -3.01 -10.37 -5.86
C ARG A 200 -3.50 -11.74 -5.39
N VAL A 201 -3.21 -12.80 -6.15
CA VAL A 201 -3.48 -14.19 -5.75
C VAL A 201 -2.71 -14.55 -4.47
N LEU A 202 -1.41 -14.23 -4.38
CA LEU A 202 -0.60 -14.48 -3.18
C LEU A 202 -1.17 -13.76 -1.94
N LYS A 203 -1.69 -12.53 -2.12
CA LYS A 203 -2.32 -11.73 -1.05
C LYS A 203 -3.78 -12.10 -0.75
N LYS A 204 -4.36 -13.03 -1.53
CA LYS A 204 -5.78 -13.43 -1.46
C LYS A 204 -6.74 -12.25 -1.65
N LEU A 205 -6.38 -11.33 -2.54
CA LEU A 205 -7.26 -10.23 -2.97
C LEU A 205 -8.30 -10.75 -3.98
N PRO A 206 -9.49 -10.13 -4.05
CA PRO A 206 -10.48 -10.47 -5.07
C PRO A 206 -9.93 -10.32 -6.49
N GLU A 207 -10.47 -11.06 -7.45
CA GLU A 207 -10.16 -10.82 -8.85
C GLU A 207 -10.75 -9.47 -9.29
N ILE A 208 -9.95 -8.69 -10.01
CA ILE A 208 -10.34 -7.40 -10.60
C ILE A 208 -9.56 -7.22 -11.91
N GLU A 209 -10.18 -6.52 -12.85
CA GLU A 209 -9.48 -6.07 -14.05
C GLU A 209 -8.37 -5.07 -13.67
N ILE A 210 -7.20 -5.23 -14.29
CA ILE A 210 -6.05 -4.37 -14.02
C ILE A 210 -5.96 -3.36 -15.15
N GLU A 211 -6.42 -2.15 -14.88
CA GLU A 211 -6.37 -1.04 -15.81
C GLU A 211 -5.39 0.02 -15.32
N PHE A 212 -4.66 0.57 -16.28
CA PHE A 212 -3.82 1.75 -16.09
C PHE A 212 -4.48 2.86 -16.88
N ILE A 213 -5.32 3.64 -16.20
CA ILE A 213 -6.00 4.80 -16.78
C ILE A 213 -4.94 5.85 -17.12
N GLU A 214 -5.00 6.40 -18.33
CA GLU A 214 -4.11 7.49 -18.76
C GLU A 214 -4.63 8.84 -18.23
#